data_AF-A0A519S5J6-F1
#
_entry.id   AF-A0A519S5J6-F1
#
_cell.length_a   1.000
_cell.length_b   1.000
_cell.length_c   1.000
_cell.angle_alpha   90.00
_cell.angle_beta   90.00
_cell.angle_gamma   90.00
#
_symmetry.space_group_name_H-M   'P 1'
#
loop_
_entity.id
_entity.type
_entity.pdbx_description
1 polymer ?
#
loop_
_entity_poly.entity_id
_entity_poly.type
_entity_poly.pdbx_seq_one_letter_code
_entity_poly.pdbx_strand_id
1 'polypeptide(L)'
;MSDQPTIIFSMAGVSKIYPPQKQVLKNIYLSFFYGAKIGVLGLNGSGKSSLLKIIAGVDKQFQGEVVFSPGYSVGYLEQEPQLDPAKTVREVVEEGVAETVALLKEYDEINEAFGAEDADFDKLLDRQGKVQERLDQLDAWNLDSKLERAMDALRTPPQELIIGNRSGGEKRRVALCRLLLQEPDVL
;
A
#
# COMPACT_ATOMS: atom_id res chain seq x y z
N MET A 1 -19.20 19.68 17.87
CA MET A 1 -18.59 20.64 16.93
C MET A 1 -18.79 20.06 15.54
N SER A 2 -19.30 20.85 14.61
CA SER A 2 -19.82 20.41 13.31
C SER A 2 -18.85 19.52 12.56
N ASP A 3 -19.32 18.33 12.19
CA ASP A 3 -18.67 17.37 11.29
C ASP A 3 -18.68 17.97 9.86
N GLN A 4 -17.88 19.02 9.66
CA GLN A 4 -17.75 19.60 8.33
C GLN A 4 -16.93 18.63 7.48
N PRO A 5 -17.45 18.23 6.32
CA PRO A 5 -16.77 17.23 5.50
C PRO A 5 -15.45 17.82 4.98
N THR A 6 -14.33 17.27 5.46
CA THR A 6 -12.98 17.70 5.05
C THR A 6 -12.69 17.21 3.64
N ILE A 7 -12.40 18.12 2.73
CA ILE A 7 -11.91 17.79 1.38
C ILE A 7 -10.47 17.28 1.52
N ILE A 8 -10.22 16.06 1.06
CA ILE A 8 -8.90 15.44 1.11
C ILE A 8 -8.22 15.38 -0.25
N PHE A 9 -8.98 15.64 -1.31
CA PHE A 9 -8.52 15.58 -2.69
C PHE A 9 -9.30 16.54 -3.57
N SER A 10 -8.60 17.17 -4.50
CA SER A 10 -9.18 17.99 -5.56
C SER A 10 -8.45 17.86 -6.89
N MET A 11 -9.22 17.87 -7.98
CA MET A 11 -8.77 18.02 -9.36
C MET A 11 -9.37 19.29 -9.93
N ALA A 12 -8.56 20.11 -10.58
CA ALA A 12 -8.99 21.31 -11.27
C ALA A 12 -8.53 21.28 -12.73
N GLY A 13 -9.51 21.24 -13.65
CA GLY A 13 -9.26 21.34 -15.09
C GLY A 13 -8.48 20.17 -15.68
N VAL A 14 -8.53 18.99 -15.05
CA VAL A 14 -7.62 17.89 -15.43
C VAL A 14 -7.99 17.31 -16.79
N SER A 15 -7.01 17.29 -17.69
CA SER A 15 -7.15 16.75 -19.05
C SER A 15 -6.01 15.80 -19.38
N LYS A 16 -6.32 14.72 -20.09
CA LYS A 16 -5.34 13.71 -20.53
C LYS A 16 -5.53 13.42 -22.00
N ILE A 17 -4.45 13.55 -22.75
CA ILE A 17 -4.36 13.25 -24.18
C ILE A 17 -3.22 12.25 -24.36
N TYR A 18 -3.51 11.10 -24.97
CA TYR A 18 -2.47 10.18 -25.42
C TYR A 18 -2.06 10.49 -26.86
N PRO A 19 -0.77 10.41 -27.19
CA PRO A 19 -0.32 10.57 -28.58
C PRO A 19 -1.02 9.59 -29.54
N PRO A 20 -1.24 10.00 -30.82
CA PRO A 20 -0.94 11.31 -31.36
C PRO A 20 -1.91 12.41 -30.89
N GLN A 21 -3.22 12.14 -30.77
CA GLN A 21 -4.24 13.15 -30.39
C GLN A 21 -5.48 12.56 -29.67
N LYS A 22 -5.36 11.40 -29.00
CA LYS A 22 -6.51 10.75 -28.35
C LYS A 22 -6.79 11.39 -26.99
N GLN A 23 -7.74 12.32 -26.93
CA GLN A 23 -8.22 12.86 -25.66
C GLN A 23 -9.07 11.83 -24.91
N VAL A 24 -8.63 11.42 -23.72
CA VAL A 24 -9.32 10.44 -22.87
C VAL A 24 -9.97 11.07 -21.64
N LEU A 25 -9.45 12.21 -21.18
CA LEU A 25 -10.04 13.04 -20.13
C LEU A 25 -10.03 14.50 -20.60
N LYS A 26 -11.11 15.22 -20.31
CA LYS A 26 -11.30 16.62 -20.70
C LYS A 26 -11.89 17.41 -19.54
N ASN A 27 -11.15 18.40 -19.05
CA ASN A 27 -11.57 19.39 -18.07
C ASN A 27 -12.30 18.77 -16.86
N ILE A 28 -11.68 17.76 -16.24
CA ILE A 28 -12.22 17.11 -15.05
C ILE A 28 -12.04 18.04 -13.84
N TYR A 29 -13.15 18.37 -13.20
CA TYR A 29 -13.22 19.00 -11.89
C TYR A 29 -13.89 18.04 -10.93
N LEU A 30 -13.17 17.63 -9.90
CA LEU A 30 -13.64 16.65 -8.92
C LEU A 30 -13.03 17.01 -7.57
N SER A 31 -13.79 16.82 -6.50
CA SER A 31 -13.25 16.82 -5.15
C SER A 31 -13.97 15.77 -4.35
N PHE A 32 -13.25 15.11 -3.44
CA PHE A 32 -13.87 14.15 -2.55
C PHE A 32 -13.50 14.39 -1.09
N PHE A 33 -14.45 14.04 -0.24
CA PHE A 33 -14.37 14.19 1.20
C PHE A 33 -13.76 12.94 1.83
N TYR A 34 -13.17 13.11 3.01
CA TYR A 34 -12.75 11.98 3.83
C TYR A 34 -13.91 11.02 4.08
N GLY A 35 -13.67 9.71 3.93
CA GLY A 35 -14.68 8.66 4.12
C GLY A 35 -15.67 8.47 2.97
N ALA A 36 -15.58 9.24 1.88
CA ALA A 36 -16.45 9.06 0.72
C ALA A 36 -16.17 7.73 0.00
N LYS A 37 -17.23 7.00 -0.37
CA LYS A 37 -17.14 5.79 -1.21
C LYS A 37 -17.61 6.13 -2.62
N ILE A 38 -16.69 6.09 -3.58
CA ILE A 38 -16.94 6.58 -4.94
C ILE A 38 -16.75 5.45 -5.95
N GLY A 39 -17.82 5.13 -6.69
CA GLY A 39 -17.75 4.22 -7.82
C GLY A 39 -17.57 4.98 -9.13
N VAL A 40 -16.48 4.72 -9.86
CA VAL A 40 -16.25 5.32 -11.19
C VAL A 40 -16.77 4.38 -12.28
N LEU A 41 -17.82 4.81 -12.98
CA LEU A 41 -18.50 4.04 -14.03
C LEU A 41 -18.30 4.68 -15.41
N GLY A 42 -18.47 3.88 -16.47
CA GLY A 42 -18.35 4.34 -17.86
C GLY A 42 -17.93 3.24 -18.82
N LEU A 43 -18.04 3.50 -20.12
CA LEU A 43 -17.68 2.55 -21.18
C LEU A 43 -16.17 2.24 -21.23
N ASN A 44 -15.79 1.15 -21.89
CA ASN A 44 -14.38 0.87 -22.16
C ASN A 44 -13.76 2.01 -22.96
N GLY A 45 -12.59 2.49 -22.53
CA GLY A 45 -11.93 3.64 -23.14
C GLY A 45 -12.43 5.01 -22.68
N SER A 46 -13.40 5.10 -21.75
CA SER A 46 -13.91 6.39 -21.22
C SER A 46 -12.94 7.11 -20.26
N GLY A 47 -11.68 6.67 -20.17
CA GLY A 47 -10.66 7.32 -19.33
C GLY A 47 -10.64 6.90 -17.85
N LYS A 48 -11.48 5.96 -17.39
CA LYS A 48 -11.51 5.53 -15.96
C LYS A 48 -10.15 5.12 -15.42
N SER A 49 -9.45 4.22 -16.11
CA SER A 49 -8.13 3.76 -15.68
C SER A 49 -7.10 4.90 -15.70
N SER A 50 -7.20 5.83 -16.65
CA SER A 50 -6.36 7.03 -16.67
C SER A 50 -6.66 7.96 -15.51
N LEU A 51 -7.93 8.15 -15.16
CA LEU A 51 -8.35 8.94 -14.01
C LEU A 51 -7.77 8.36 -12.72
N LEU A 52 -7.95 7.05 -12.48
CA LEU A 52 -7.42 6.38 -11.29
C LEU A 52 -5.89 6.43 -11.23
N LYS A 53 -5.19 6.27 -12.36
CA LYS A 53 -3.72 6.40 -12.41
C LYS A 53 -3.22 7.80 -12.09
N ILE A 54 -3.96 8.83 -12.49
CA ILE A 54 -3.65 10.23 -12.16
C ILE A 54 -3.86 10.46 -10.66
N ILE A 55 -4.99 10.00 -10.11
CA ILE A 55 -5.30 10.09 -8.67
C ILE A 55 -4.24 9.37 -7.84
N ALA A 56 -3.82 8.17 -8.25
CA ALA A 56 -2.77 7.39 -7.61
C ALA A 56 -1.34 7.97 -7.78
N GLY A 57 -1.17 9.05 -8.53
CA GLY A 57 0.14 9.64 -8.83
C GLY A 57 1.03 8.81 -9.77
N VAL A 58 0.51 7.73 -10.35
CA VAL A 58 1.21 6.84 -11.29
C VAL A 58 1.40 7.51 -12.65
N ASP A 59 0.36 8.17 -13.17
CA ASP A 59 0.43 8.92 -14.43
C ASP A 59 0.48 10.43 -14.13
N LYS A 60 1.67 11.01 -14.27
CA LYS A 60 1.94 12.44 -14.03
C LYS A 60 1.83 13.30 -15.30
N GLN A 61 1.57 12.69 -16.45
CA GLN A 61 1.53 13.39 -17.74
C GLN A 61 0.10 13.86 -18.06
N PHE A 62 -0.37 14.89 -17.39
CA PHE A 62 -1.69 15.48 -17.62
C PHE A 62 -1.62 17.01 -17.57
N GLN A 63 -2.68 17.67 -18.02
CA GLN A 63 -2.88 19.12 -17.85
C GLN A 63 -3.83 19.36 -16.67
N GLY A 64 -3.75 20.53 -16.05
CA GLY A 64 -4.54 20.89 -14.86
C GLY A 64 -3.81 20.56 -13.56
N GLU A 65 -4.54 20.59 -12.45
CA GLU A 65 -3.97 20.43 -11.11
C GLU A 65 -4.63 19.29 -10.36
N VAL A 66 -3.82 18.56 -9.59
CA VAL A 66 -4.24 17.49 -8.68
C VAL A 66 -3.59 17.77 -7.33
N VAL A 67 -4.41 17.87 -6.28
CA VAL A 67 -3.95 18.21 -4.92
C VAL A 67 -4.56 17.22 -3.94
N PHE A 68 -3.71 16.61 -3.12
CA PHE A 68 -4.12 15.90 -1.90
C PHE A 68 -3.81 16.77 -0.69
N SER A 69 -4.68 16.73 0.31
CA SER A 69 -4.37 17.30 1.61
C SER A 69 -3.11 16.60 2.19
N PRO A 70 -2.19 17.32 2.83
CA PRO A 70 -1.00 16.72 3.42
C PRO A 70 -1.35 15.66 4.46
N GLY A 71 -0.54 14.61 4.54
CA GLY A 71 -0.68 13.55 5.55
C GLY A 71 -1.61 12.40 5.16
N TYR A 72 -2.26 12.43 3.99
CA TYR A 72 -3.04 11.31 3.49
C TYR A 72 -2.24 10.43 2.53
N SER A 73 -2.25 9.14 2.80
CA SER A 73 -1.65 8.08 1.98
C SER A 73 -2.63 7.58 0.92
N VAL A 74 -2.10 7.18 -0.24
CA VAL A 74 -2.89 6.69 -1.38
C VAL A 74 -2.40 5.30 -1.76
N GLY A 75 -3.30 4.32 -1.64
CA GLY A 75 -3.12 2.98 -2.16
C GLY A 75 -3.66 2.87 -3.59
N TYR A 76 -3.00 2.07 -4.41
CA TYR A 76 -3.45 1.79 -5.78
C TYR A 76 -3.26 0.33 -6.14
N LEU A 77 -4.37 -0.34 -6.45
CA LEU A 77 -4.33 -1.70 -7.00
C LEU A 77 -4.34 -1.66 -8.52
N GLU A 78 -3.20 -2.04 -9.11
CA GLU A 78 -3.10 -2.18 -10.56
C GLU A 78 -4.03 -3.26 -11.11
N GLN A 79 -4.49 -3.05 -12.34
CA GLN A 79 -5.28 -4.05 -13.04
C GLN A 79 -4.51 -5.37 -13.21
N GLU A 80 -3.21 -5.27 -13.51
CA GLU A 80 -2.27 -6.38 -13.58
C GLU A 80 -1.14 -6.12 -12.57
N PRO A 81 -1.27 -6.64 -11.34
CA PRO A 81 -0.30 -6.37 -10.29
C PRO A 81 1.08 -6.90 -10.66
N GLN A 82 2.09 -6.05 -10.50
CA GLN A 82 3.49 -6.42 -10.62
C GLN A 82 3.96 -6.98 -9.28
N LEU A 83 4.20 -8.28 -9.25
CA LEU A 83 4.70 -9.02 -8.09
C LEU A 83 5.98 -9.75 -8.49
N ASP A 84 6.93 -9.85 -7.56
CA ASP A 84 8.16 -10.62 -7.79
C ASP A 84 7.81 -12.10 -7.98
N PRO A 85 8.11 -12.71 -9.14
CA PRO A 85 7.75 -14.10 -9.40
C PRO A 85 8.55 -15.10 -8.56
N ALA A 86 9.68 -14.71 -7.97
CA ALA A 86 10.52 -15.58 -7.16
C ALA A 86 10.06 -15.67 -5.70
N LYS A 87 9.29 -14.68 -5.23
CA LYS A 87 8.76 -14.67 -3.87
C LYS A 87 7.61 -15.66 -3.67
N THR A 88 7.47 -16.10 -2.43
CA THR A 88 6.30 -16.78 -1.90
C THR A 88 5.11 -15.82 -1.75
N VAL A 89 3.91 -16.36 -1.59
CA VAL A 89 2.74 -15.56 -1.23
C VAL A 89 2.98 -14.81 0.09
N ARG A 90 3.56 -15.48 1.09
CA ARG A 90 3.84 -14.88 2.40
C ARG A 90 4.73 -13.65 2.29
N GLU A 91 5.86 -13.78 1.60
CA GLU A 91 6.83 -12.68 1.45
C GLU A 91 6.20 -11.47 0.74
N VAL A 92 5.32 -11.68 -0.25
CA VAL A 92 4.61 -10.56 -0.91
C VAL A 92 3.59 -9.91 0.02
N VAL A 93 2.89 -10.68 0.85
CA VAL A 93 1.92 -10.13 1.81
C VAL A 93 2.65 -9.31 2.88
N GLU A 94 3.80 -9.79 3.36
CA GLU A 94 4.67 -9.11 4.33
C GLU A 94 5.20 -7.75 3.84
N GLU A 95 5.33 -7.54 2.52
CA GLU A 95 5.65 -6.22 1.97
C GLU A 95 4.63 -5.13 2.38
N GLY A 96 3.41 -5.52 2.73
CA GLY A 96 2.38 -4.59 3.22
C GLY A 96 2.68 -4.02 4.61
N VAL A 97 3.56 -4.70 5.36
CA VAL A 97 3.96 -4.39 6.74
C VAL A 97 5.50 -4.43 6.87
N ALA A 98 6.19 -4.00 5.81
CA ALA A 98 7.65 -4.14 5.71
C ALA A 98 8.41 -3.46 6.85
N GLU A 99 7.90 -2.34 7.39
CA GLU A 99 8.48 -1.69 8.58
C GLU A 99 8.45 -2.63 9.78
N THR A 100 7.30 -3.24 10.07
CA THR A 100 7.13 -4.18 11.19
C THR A 100 8.04 -5.38 11.05
N VAL A 101 8.12 -5.97 9.85
CA VAL A 101 9.00 -7.11 9.56
C VAL A 101 10.47 -6.75 9.75
N ALA A 102 10.88 -5.56 9.28
CA ALA A 102 12.25 -5.09 9.45
C ALA A 102 12.61 -4.87 10.92
N LEU A 103 11.69 -4.33 11.73
CA LEU A 103 11.89 -4.14 13.17
C LEU A 103 11.99 -5.46 13.93
N LEU A 104 11.20 -6.48 13.57
CA LEU A 104 11.30 -7.81 14.17
C LEU A 104 12.66 -8.44 13.86
N LYS A 105 13.10 -8.34 12.60
CA LYS A 105 14.43 -8.80 12.21
C LYS A 105 15.54 -8.06 12.95
N GLU A 106 15.43 -6.74 13.08
CA GLU A 106 16.38 -5.94 13.84
C GLU A 106 16.42 -6.34 15.32
N TYR A 107 15.26 -6.63 15.92
CA TYR A 107 15.18 -7.12 17.29
C TYR A 107 15.89 -8.47 17.46
N ASP A 108 15.72 -9.40 16.52
CA ASP A 108 16.43 -10.69 16.52
C ASP A 108 17.95 -10.50 16.37
N GLU A 109 18.39 -9.64 15.44
CA GLU A 109 19.81 -9.31 15.26
C GLU A 109 20.43 -8.70 16.53
N ILE A 110 19.68 -7.87 17.26
CA ILE A 110 20.13 -7.32 18.55
C ILE A 110 20.25 -8.42 19.60
N ASN A 111 19.30 -9.35 19.66
CA ASN A 111 19.33 -10.48 20.59
C ASN A 111 20.52 -11.41 20.34
N GLU A 112 20.83 -11.69 19.06
CA GLU A 112 22.03 -12.45 18.69
C GLU A 112 23.32 -11.73 19.10
N ALA A 113 23.37 -10.40 18.93
CA ALA A 113 24.54 -9.60 19.27
C ALA A 113 24.86 -9.59 20.78
N PHE A 114 23.88 -9.80 21.66
CA PHE A 114 24.13 -9.98 23.10
C PHE A 114 24.98 -11.22 23.41
N GLY A 115 25.04 -12.20 22.51
CA GLY A 115 25.87 -13.40 22.64
C GLY A 115 27.33 -13.22 22.21
N ALA A 116 27.71 -12.05 21.67
CA ALA A 116 29.07 -11.80 21.19
C ALA A 116 30.05 -11.54 22.35
N GLU A 117 31.30 -12.01 22.22
CA GLU A 117 32.34 -11.87 23.25
C GLU A 117 32.72 -10.40 23.54
N ASP A 118 32.59 -9.53 22.54
CA ASP A 118 32.90 -8.09 22.57
C ASP A 118 31.64 -7.21 22.57
N ALA A 119 30.49 -7.76 22.97
CA ALA A 119 29.22 -7.05 22.97
C ALA A 119 29.26 -5.77 23.83
N ASP A 120 28.89 -4.64 23.21
CA ASP A 120 28.62 -3.39 23.90
C ASP A 120 27.18 -3.42 24.45
N PHE A 121 27.03 -3.96 25.67
CA PHE A 121 25.74 -4.17 26.33
C PHE A 121 24.94 -2.87 26.48
N ASP A 122 25.57 -1.75 26.82
CA ASP A 122 24.87 -0.48 27.02
C ASP A 122 24.25 0.00 25.71
N LYS A 123 25.01 -0.09 24.61
CA LYS A 123 24.52 0.27 23.28
C LYS A 123 23.42 -0.66 22.78
N LEU A 124 23.55 -1.96 23.04
CA LEU A 124 22.54 -2.95 22.65
C LEU A 124 21.24 -2.76 23.43
N LEU A 125 21.30 -2.48 24.74
CA LEU A 125 20.12 -2.22 25.57
C LEU A 125 19.37 -0.95 25.11
N ASP A 126 20.07 0.15 24.81
CA ASP A 126 19.45 1.38 24.29
C ASP A 126 18.77 1.14 22.93
N ARG A 127 19.43 0.40 22.03
CA ARG A 127 18.86 0.07 20.72
C ARG A 127 17.66 -0.86 20.85
N GLN A 128 17.77 -1.92 21.67
CA GLN A 128 16.68 -2.87 21.93
C GLN A 128 15.44 -2.15 22.48
N GLY A 129 15.62 -1.23 23.44
CA GLY A 129 14.53 -0.47 24.02
C GLY A 129 13.75 0.35 22.98
N LYS A 130 14.46 1.05 22.08
CA LYS A 130 13.84 1.82 20.98
C LYS A 130 13.08 0.94 20.00
N VAL A 131 13.66 -0.19 19.62
CA VAL A 131 13.03 -1.14 18.70
C VAL A 131 11.81 -1.78 19.35
N GLN A 132 11.91 -2.19 20.61
CA GLN A 132 10.81 -2.79 21.36
C GLN A 132 9.63 -1.82 21.52
N GLU A 133 9.88 -0.56 21.88
CA GLU A 133 8.83 0.45 21.95
C GLU A 133 8.08 0.59 20.61
N ARG A 134 8.82 0.58 19.50
CA ARG A 134 8.22 0.65 18.17
C ARG A 134 7.43 -0.61 17.81
N LEU A 135 7.94 -1.80 18.15
CA LEU A 135 7.25 -3.07 17.94
C LEU A 135 5.92 -3.13 18.71
N ASP A 136 5.92 -2.65 19.96
CA ASP A 136 4.71 -2.60 20.79
C ASP A 136 3.67 -1.62 20.21
N GLN A 137 4.11 -0.45 19.71
CA GLN A 137 3.23 0.51 19.03
C GLN A 137 2.57 -0.06 17.77
N LEU A 138 3.27 -0.94 17.05
CA LEU A 138 2.81 -1.54 15.80
C LEU A 138 2.07 -2.87 16.01
N ASP A 139 1.89 -3.31 17.26
CA ASP A 139 1.32 -4.63 17.60
C ASP A 139 2.05 -5.79 16.88
N ALA A 140 3.38 -5.67 16.77
CA ALA A 140 4.20 -6.54 15.93
C ALA A 140 4.21 -8.01 16.38
N TRP A 141 4.02 -8.26 17.67
CA TRP A 141 3.99 -9.61 18.24
C TRP A 141 2.77 -10.43 17.78
N ASN A 142 1.73 -9.76 17.27
CA ASN A 142 0.55 -10.38 16.68
C ASN A 142 0.60 -10.43 15.14
N LEU A 143 1.74 -10.09 14.54
CA LEU A 143 1.88 -9.95 13.09
C LEU A 143 1.47 -11.23 12.35
N ASP A 144 1.93 -12.41 12.78
CA ASP A 144 1.59 -13.67 12.13
C ASP A 144 0.09 -13.90 12.04
N SER A 145 -0.62 -13.74 13.16
CA SER A 145 -2.08 -13.86 13.21
C SER A 145 -2.78 -12.77 12.40
N LYS A 146 -2.26 -11.53 12.35
CA LYS A 146 -2.81 -10.45 11.51
C LYS A 146 -2.71 -10.81 10.03
N LEU A 147 -1.55 -11.32 9.59
CA LEU A 147 -1.30 -11.71 8.21
C LEU A 147 -2.15 -12.92 7.80
N GLU A 148 -2.22 -13.97 8.62
CA GLU A 148 -3.06 -15.14 8.38
C GLU A 148 -4.53 -14.74 8.21
N ARG A 149 -5.07 -13.92 9.12
CA ARG A 149 -6.45 -13.44 9.05
C ARG A 149 -6.72 -12.64 7.77
N ALA A 150 -5.78 -11.79 7.34
CA ALA A 150 -5.91 -11.01 6.12
C ALA A 150 -5.88 -11.90 4.87
N MET A 151 -4.95 -12.87 4.84
CA MET A 151 -4.81 -13.86 3.78
C MET A 151 -6.07 -14.73 3.64
N ASP A 152 -6.63 -15.19 4.74
CA ASP A 152 -7.87 -15.96 4.80
C ASP A 152 -9.07 -15.14 4.32
N ALA A 153 -9.21 -13.90 4.79
CA ALA A 153 -10.30 -13.01 4.40
C ALA A 153 -10.33 -12.76 2.89
N LEU A 154 -9.15 -12.67 2.26
CA LEU A 154 -9.00 -12.45 0.83
C LEU A 154 -8.82 -13.75 0.02
N ARG A 155 -8.84 -14.91 0.69
CA ARG A 155 -8.67 -16.23 0.07
C ARG A 155 -7.44 -16.26 -0.84
N THR A 156 -6.30 -15.79 -0.33
CA THR A 156 -5.03 -15.91 -1.04
C THR A 156 -4.66 -17.40 -1.19
N PRO A 157 -3.78 -17.76 -2.14
CA PRO A 157 -3.22 -19.11 -2.15
C PRO A 157 -2.42 -19.41 -0.86
N PRO A 158 -2.10 -20.69 -0.59
CA PRO A 158 -1.23 -21.06 0.51
C PRO A 158 0.09 -20.30 0.51
N GLN A 159 0.58 -19.99 1.71
CA GLN A 159 1.57 -18.94 1.97
C GLN A 159 2.97 -19.27 1.42
N GLU A 160 3.31 -20.55 1.39
CA GLU A 160 4.57 -21.12 0.91
C GLU A 160 4.67 -21.20 -0.62
N LEU A 161 3.58 -20.94 -1.36
CA LEU A 161 3.57 -21.12 -2.80
C LEU A 161 4.20 -19.92 -3.53
N ILE A 162 4.97 -20.23 -4.57
CA ILE A 162 5.67 -19.23 -5.39
C ILE A 162 4.71 -18.45 -6.29
N ILE A 163 4.85 -17.13 -6.30
CA ILE A 163 4.03 -16.18 -7.07
C ILE A 163 4.08 -16.43 -8.58
N GLY A 164 5.26 -16.77 -9.12
CA GLY A 164 5.45 -17.05 -10.54
C GLY A 164 4.45 -18.07 -11.11
N ASN A 165 4.05 -19.04 -10.28
CA ASN A 165 3.18 -20.15 -10.66
C ASN A 165 1.69 -19.89 -10.38
N ARG A 166 1.28 -18.65 -10.05
CA ARG A 166 -0.11 -18.29 -9.70
C ARG A 166 -0.87 -17.69 -10.88
N SER A 167 -2.18 -17.93 -10.91
CA SER A 167 -3.09 -17.30 -11.86
C SER A 167 -3.19 -15.79 -11.63
N GLY A 168 -3.62 -15.03 -12.65
CA GLY A 168 -3.80 -13.58 -12.51
C GLY A 168 -4.81 -13.20 -11.42
N GLY A 169 -5.86 -14.01 -11.23
CA GLY A 169 -6.85 -13.81 -10.16
C GLY A 169 -6.25 -14.02 -8.78
N GLU A 170 -5.37 -15.02 -8.60
CA GLU A 170 -4.65 -15.24 -7.35
C GLU A 170 -3.65 -14.11 -7.06
N LYS A 171 -2.82 -13.74 -8.06
CA LYS A 171 -1.90 -12.60 -7.94
C LYS A 171 -2.62 -11.32 -7.53
N ARG A 172 -3.82 -11.07 -8.08
CA ARG A 172 -4.65 -9.93 -7.69
C ARG A 172 -5.10 -9.99 -6.23
N ARG A 173 -5.52 -11.15 -5.73
CA ARG A 173 -5.93 -11.28 -4.31
C ARG A 173 -4.73 -11.08 -3.37
N VAL A 174 -3.56 -11.59 -3.73
CA VAL A 174 -2.31 -11.37 -2.97
C VAL A 174 -1.93 -9.89 -2.97
N ALA A 175 -1.94 -9.23 -4.13
CA ALA A 175 -1.63 -7.81 -4.24
C ALA A 175 -2.62 -6.93 -3.47
N LEU A 176 -3.91 -7.28 -3.49
CA LEU A 176 -4.93 -6.59 -2.69
C LEU A 176 -4.70 -6.82 -1.19
N CYS A 177 -4.29 -8.03 -0.78
CA CYS A 177 -3.94 -8.33 0.62
C CYS A 177 -2.80 -7.45 1.12
N ARG A 178 -1.69 -7.45 0.37
CA ARG A 178 -0.55 -6.56 0.61
C ARG A 178 -0.98 -5.10 0.72
N LEU A 179 -1.82 -4.61 -0.20
CA LEU A 179 -2.25 -3.22 -0.23
C LEU A 179 -3.14 -2.84 0.95
N LEU A 180 -4.06 -3.71 1.36
CA LEU A 180 -4.97 -3.43 2.48
C LEU A 180 -4.23 -3.43 3.83
N LEU A 181 -3.16 -4.23 3.96
CA LEU A 181 -2.30 -4.24 5.15
C LEU A 181 -1.50 -2.94 5.33
N GLN A 182 -1.30 -2.17 4.26
CA GLN A 182 -0.68 -0.84 4.34
C GLN A 182 -1.62 0.21 4.95
N GLU A 183 -2.91 -0.13 5.12
CA GLU A 183 -3.95 0.74 5.70
C GLU A 183 -3.96 2.18 5.10
N PRO A 184 -3.98 2.33 3.75
CA PRO A 184 -3.94 3.65 3.15
C PRO A 184 -5.23 4.44 3.41
N ASP A 185 -5.13 5.76 3.49
CA ASP A 185 -6.28 6.64 3.72
C ASP A 185 -7.23 6.71 2.51
N VAL A 186 -6.69 6.51 1.30
CA VAL A 186 -7.41 6.49 0.03
C VAL A 186 -7.05 5.21 -0.73
N LEU A 187 -8.05 4.51 -1.27
CA LEU A 187 -7.90 3.24 -2.00
C LEU A 187 -8.53 3.29 -3.40
#